data_AF-A0A381FD45-F1
#
_entry.id   AF-A0A381FD45-F1
#
_cell.length_a   1.000
_cell.length_b   1.000
_cell.length_c   1.000
_cell.angle_alpha   90.00
_cell.angle_beta   90.00
_cell.angle_gamma   90.00
#
_symmetry.space_group_name_H-M   'P 1'
#
loop_
_entity.id
_entity.type
_entity.pdbx_description
1 polymer ?
#
loop_
_entity_poly.entity_id
_entity_poly.type
_entity_poly.pdbx_seq_one_letter_code
_entity_poly.pdbx_strand_id
1 'polypeptide(L)'
;MEDHNPNLKMQIPNLGWQQFLTGRNEMLKAYDIAREHSRKRQVQSGHGLVAEAEFRKWLSNFLPKRYGVTSGFIISQGIPNTEYPVHFDVIIYDQLESPVLWVEGSSDLSRQGRSLAIPVEYVYGVIEVKSAFNRKSSKKAVNQLAKLKPLMSRVEPDNQPVKLYLPKNFFCAAVFFELRKQDEMDFVALDELVEATKLRGFNGGYILRGETLENLESGKLTLIEEKENTVPDNKSMLFWATSKPKQFGDNKFKKIMLHFSETHFSEFAFDIIAMLKGSYNPYILSSLYGFGTTQFENGSSMDIKYFNPEDHKKFNEQNDKFFNNLNSE
;
A
#
# COMPACT_ATOMS: atom_id res chain seq x y z
N MET A 1 37.13 15.06 -33.05
CA MET A 1 36.44 13.92 -32.43
C MET A 1 35.20 14.50 -31.80
N GLU A 2 34.05 14.35 -32.44
CA GLU A 2 32.78 14.72 -31.82
C GLU A 2 32.53 13.75 -30.67
N ASP A 3 32.41 14.31 -29.49
CA ASP A 3 32.12 13.58 -28.26
C ASP A 3 30.66 13.14 -28.32
N HIS A 4 30.40 12.02 -29.00
CA HIS A 4 29.11 11.34 -28.96
C HIS A 4 28.92 10.76 -27.56
N ASN A 5 28.56 11.62 -26.61
CA ASN A 5 28.06 11.17 -25.33
C ASN A 5 26.62 10.70 -25.57
N PRO A 6 26.33 9.38 -25.57
CA PRO A 6 24.99 8.92 -25.86
C PRO A 6 24.07 9.40 -24.75
N ASN A 7 23.04 10.18 -25.12
CA ASN A 7 21.98 10.55 -24.18
C ASN A 7 21.47 9.30 -23.47
N LEU A 8 21.32 9.38 -22.14
CA LEU A 8 20.78 8.27 -21.35
C LEU A 8 19.39 7.90 -21.88
N LYS A 9 19.21 6.62 -22.22
CA LYS A 9 17.92 6.06 -22.64
C LYS A 9 17.27 5.35 -21.47
N MET A 10 15.97 5.59 -21.29
CA MET A 10 15.16 4.85 -20.33
C MET A 10 15.17 3.36 -20.68
N GLN A 11 15.40 2.51 -19.69
CA GLN A 11 15.35 1.06 -19.81
C GLN A 11 14.13 0.54 -19.07
N ILE A 12 13.32 -0.26 -19.76
CA ILE A 12 12.18 -1.00 -19.20
C ILE A 12 12.36 -2.46 -19.64
N PRO A 13 12.29 -3.43 -18.72
CA PRO A 13 12.08 -3.26 -17.28
C PRO A 13 13.30 -2.60 -16.60
N ASN A 14 13.05 -1.87 -15.51
CA ASN A 14 14.12 -1.20 -14.78
C ASN A 14 14.76 -2.16 -13.77
N LEU A 15 16.09 -2.20 -13.69
CA LEU A 15 16.88 -3.07 -12.80
C LEU A 15 16.34 -3.22 -11.35
N GLY A 16 15.70 -2.18 -10.79
CA GLY A 16 15.21 -2.22 -9.41
C GLY A 16 14.00 -3.12 -9.15
N TRP A 17 13.21 -3.49 -10.18
CA TRP A 17 11.91 -4.17 -9.97
C TRP A 17 12.03 -5.52 -9.22
N GLN A 18 13.01 -6.35 -9.58
CA GLN A 18 13.28 -7.64 -8.91
C GLN A 18 13.71 -7.49 -7.44
N GLN A 19 14.39 -6.38 -7.09
CA GLN A 19 14.82 -6.12 -5.72
C GLN A 19 13.61 -5.85 -4.81
N PHE A 20 12.58 -5.18 -5.34
CA PHE A 20 11.31 -5.01 -4.62
C PHE A 20 10.62 -6.35 -4.37
N LEU A 21 10.57 -7.24 -5.37
CA LEU A 21 10.02 -8.58 -5.19
C LEU A 21 10.78 -9.37 -4.12
N THR A 22 12.11 -9.22 -4.06
CA THR A 22 12.94 -9.86 -3.03
C THR A 22 12.53 -9.39 -1.63
N GLY A 23 12.47 -8.08 -1.39
CA GLY A 23 12.06 -7.53 -0.09
C GLY A 23 10.64 -7.94 0.31
N ARG A 24 9.72 -8.03 -0.65
CA ARG A 24 8.37 -8.58 -0.42
C ARG A 24 8.40 -10.04 0.00
N ASN A 25 9.16 -10.86 -0.71
CA ASN A 25 9.25 -12.30 -0.48
C ASN A 25 9.88 -12.61 0.89
N GLU A 26 10.83 -11.80 1.35
CA GLU A 26 11.38 -11.88 2.70
C GLU A 26 10.31 -11.66 3.78
N MET A 27 9.49 -10.61 3.65
CA MET A 27 8.38 -10.36 4.57
C MET A 27 7.37 -11.51 4.56
N LEU A 28 6.99 -12.00 3.37
CA LEU A 28 6.04 -13.11 3.22
C LEU A 28 6.58 -14.41 3.83
N LYS A 29 7.87 -14.70 3.64
CA LYS A 29 8.53 -15.87 4.23
C LYS A 29 8.52 -15.84 5.75
N ALA A 30 8.87 -14.70 6.35
CA ALA A 30 8.83 -14.53 7.80
C ALA A 30 7.39 -14.68 8.36
N TYR A 31 6.41 -14.10 7.66
CA TYR A 31 5.00 -14.28 7.96
C TYR A 31 4.56 -15.75 7.88
N ASP A 32 4.94 -16.47 6.83
CA ASP A 32 4.56 -17.88 6.63
C ASP A 32 5.14 -18.77 7.74
N ILE A 33 6.42 -18.59 8.09
CA ILE A 33 7.07 -19.28 9.22
C ILE A 33 6.29 -19.03 10.53
N ALA A 34 5.95 -17.77 10.81
CA ALA A 34 5.20 -17.41 12.02
C ALA A 34 3.78 -17.98 12.02
N ARG A 35 3.12 -18.03 10.85
CA ARG A 35 1.81 -18.64 10.67
C ARG A 35 1.85 -20.13 10.97
N GLU A 36 2.83 -20.86 10.44
CA GLU A 36 3.03 -22.29 10.72
C GLU A 36 3.26 -22.58 12.20
N HIS A 37 4.15 -21.82 12.85
CA HIS A 37 4.38 -21.94 14.29
C HIS A 37 3.14 -21.61 15.14
N SER A 38 2.30 -20.69 14.66
CA SER A 38 1.07 -20.29 15.36
C SER A 38 -0.05 -21.33 15.27
N ARG A 39 -0.08 -22.17 14.22
CA ARG A 39 -1.15 -23.18 14.03
C ARG A 39 -1.28 -24.17 15.21
N LYS A 40 -0.19 -24.40 15.95
CA LYS A 40 -0.13 -25.28 17.11
C LYS A 40 -0.43 -24.57 18.45
N ARG A 41 -0.70 -23.26 18.45
CA ARG A 41 -0.97 -22.45 19.65
C ARG A 41 -2.46 -22.14 19.79
N GLN A 42 -2.93 -22.02 21.03
CA GLN A 42 -4.33 -21.70 21.35
C GLN A 42 -4.74 -20.28 20.90
N VAL A 43 -3.78 -19.34 20.90
CA VAL A 43 -3.97 -17.97 20.37
C VAL A 43 -3.12 -17.81 19.11
N GLN A 44 -3.80 -17.62 17.98
CA GLN A 44 -3.18 -17.49 16.65
C GLN A 44 -2.93 -16.01 16.27
N SER A 45 -2.59 -15.12 17.21
CA SER A 45 -2.28 -13.71 16.90
C SER A 45 -0.82 -13.46 16.52
N GLY A 46 0.08 -14.40 16.83
CA GLY A 46 1.53 -14.22 16.67
C GLY A 46 1.97 -13.88 15.25
N HIS A 47 1.35 -14.48 14.23
CA HIS A 47 1.67 -14.17 12.83
C HIS A 47 1.26 -12.75 12.41
N GLY A 48 0.24 -12.15 13.05
CA GLY A 48 -0.13 -10.76 12.81
C GLY A 48 0.95 -9.80 13.32
N LEU A 49 1.47 -10.05 14.53
CA LEU A 49 2.56 -9.25 15.09
C LEU A 49 3.84 -9.34 14.26
N VAL A 50 4.15 -10.52 13.72
CA VAL A 50 5.29 -10.69 12.79
C VAL A 50 5.06 -9.93 11.49
N ALA A 51 3.85 -9.99 10.92
CA ALA A 51 3.51 -9.21 9.73
C ALA A 51 3.70 -7.70 9.95
N GLU A 52 3.18 -7.16 11.05
CA GLU A 52 3.35 -5.74 11.42
C GLU A 52 4.84 -5.37 11.60
N ALA A 53 5.62 -6.20 12.29
CA ALA A 53 7.03 -5.94 12.55
C ALA A 53 7.90 -6.01 11.28
N GLU A 54 7.72 -7.02 10.44
CA GLU A 54 8.47 -7.15 9.17
C GLU A 54 8.10 -6.06 8.18
N PHE A 55 6.83 -5.65 8.15
CA PHE A 55 6.40 -4.52 7.32
C PHE A 55 7.04 -3.20 7.76
N ARG A 56 7.06 -2.91 9.07
CA ARG A 56 7.77 -1.73 9.61
C ARG A 56 9.27 -1.76 9.34
N LYS A 57 9.89 -2.92 9.49
CA LYS A 57 11.32 -3.12 9.19
C LYS A 57 11.62 -2.85 7.72
N TRP A 58 10.83 -3.39 6.80
CA TRP A 58 10.99 -3.13 5.37
C TRP A 58 10.84 -1.64 5.05
N LEU A 59 9.77 -0.99 5.54
CA LEU A 59 9.58 0.45 5.36
C LEU A 59 10.74 1.28 5.93
N SER A 60 11.23 0.95 7.13
CA SER A 60 12.35 1.66 7.77
C SER A 60 13.65 1.59 6.96
N ASN A 61 13.85 0.47 6.24
CA ASN A 61 15.02 0.26 5.41
C ASN A 61 14.88 0.95 4.05
N PHE A 62 13.67 0.98 3.51
CA PHE A 62 13.37 1.54 2.20
C PHE A 62 13.24 3.07 2.21
N LEU A 63 12.55 3.64 3.21
CA LEU A 63 12.25 5.07 3.24
C LEU A 63 13.51 5.91 3.48
N PRO A 64 13.57 7.14 2.93
CA PRO A 64 14.61 8.10 3.28
C PRO A 64 14.74 8.29 4.79
N LYS A 65 15.95 8.45 5.31
CA LYS A 65 16.23 8.53 6.76
C LYS A 65 15.56 9.70 7.50
N ARG A 66 15.00 10.67 6.76
CA ARG A 66 14.13 11.69 7.33
C ARG A 66 12.83 11.11 7.89
N TYR A 67 12.34 10.00 7.34
CA TYR A 67 11.09 9.40 7.74
C TYR A 67 11.36 8.25 8.72
N GLY A 68 10.90 8.43 9.95
CA GLY A 68 10.88 7.38 10.96
C GLY A 68 9.65 6.50 10.77
N VAL A 69 9.78 5.21 11.11
CA VAL A 69 8.67 4.25 11.07
C VAL A 69 8.62 3.53 12.41
N THR A 70 7.43 3.50 13.02
CA THR A 70 7.22 2.88 14.33
C THR A 70 5.81 2.34 14.47
N SER A 71 5.56 1.52 15.49
CA SER A 71 4.19 1.38 16.04
C SER A 71 4.02 2.40 17.16
N GLY A 72 2.79 2.58 17.62
CA GLY A 72 2.54 3.31 18.87
C GLY A 72 1.42 4.32 18.74
N PHE A 73 1.62 5.51 19.30
CA PHE A 73 0.54 6.44 19.61
C PHE A 73 0.77 7.79 18.93
N ILE A 74 -0.32 8.41 18.50
CA ILE A 74 -0.31 9.79 18.00
C ILE A 74 -0.87 10.67 19.12
N ILE A 75 -0.07 11.65 19.54
CA ILE A 75 -0.40 12.52 20.67
C ILE A 75 -0.76 13.90 20.16
N SER A 76 -1.92 14.39 20.57
CA SER A 76 -2.38 15.74 20.28
C SER A 76 -2.80 16.41 21.58
N GLN A 77 -2.50 17.70 21.72
CA GLN A 77 -2.99 18.51 22.85
C GLN A 77 -4.52 18.67 22.84
N GLY A 78 -5.18 18.33 21.72
CA GLY A 78 -6.62 18.36 21.58
C GLY A 78 -7.34 17.11 22.09
N ILE A 79 -6.61 16.03 22.41
CA ILE A 79 -7.19 14.82 23.00
C ILE A 79 -7.18 14.95 24.53
N PRO A 80 -8.32 14.77 25.23
CA PRO A 80 -8.35 14.79 26.67
C PRO A 80 -7.46 13.71 27.31
N ASN A 81 -6.76 14.04 28.39
CA ASN A 81 -5.91 13.09 29.14
C ASN A 81 -6.67 11.91 29.75
N THR A 82 -8.00 11.98 29.80
CA THR A 82 -8.88 10.89 30.26
C THR A 82 -9.10 9.82 29.19
N GLU A 83 -8.75 10.09 27.94
CA GLU A 83 -8.86 9.13 26.85
C GLU A 83 -7.60 8.27 26.75
N TYR A 84 -7.80 6.97 26.52
CA TYR A 84 -6.69 6.04 26.30
C TYR A 84 -6.07 6.28 24.92
N PRO A 85 -4.74 6.39 24.83
CA PRO A 85 -4.05 6.51 23.55
C PRO A 85 -4.39 5.35 22.61
N VAL A 86 -4.67 5.68 21.35
CA VAL A 86 -4.93 4.69 20.31
C VAL A 86 -3.60 4.18 19.76
N HIS A 87 -3.38 2.87 19.85
CA HIS A 87 -2.22 2.22 19.24
C HIS A 87 -2.45 2.02 17.73
N PHE A 88 -1.43 2.31 16.92
CA PHE A 88 -1.39 2.11 15.48
C PHE A 88 -0.23 1.20 15.08
N ASP A 89 -0.52 0.30 14.13
CA ASP A 89 0.41 -0.71 13.62
C ASP A 89 1.66 -0.05 13.00
N VAL A 90 1.46 1.00 12.18
CA VAL A 90 2.52 1.74 11.50
C VAL A 90 2.22 3.24 11.51
N ILE A 91 3.15 4.02 12.06
CA ILE A 91 3.19 5.49 11.99
C ILE A 91 4.47 5.87 11.24
N ILE A 92 4.32 6.72 10.24
CA ILE A 92 5.42 7.34 9.50
C ILE A 92 5.48 8.82 9.89
N TYR A 93 6.64 9.30 10.34
CA TYR A 93 6.80 10.65 10.91
C TYR A 93 8.13 11.31 10.52
N ASP A 94 8.25 12.64 10.67
CA ASP A 94 9.53 13.34 10.51
C ASP A 94 10.47 13.00 11.66
N GLN A 95 11.42 12.09 11.43
CA GLN A 95 12.38 11.65 12.44
C GLN A 95 13.43 12.70 12.77
N LEU A 96 13.70 13.65 11.88
CA LEU A 96 14.74 14.67 12.12
C LEU A 96 14.23 15.77 13.05
N GLU A 97 12.95 16.12 12.91
CA GLU A 97 12.36 17.25 13.63
C GLU A 97 11.46 16.83 14.80
N SER A 98 10.99 15.59 14.84
CA SER A 98 10.04 15.16 15.86
C SER A 98 10.71 14.77 17.18
N PRO A 99 10.26 15.35 18.32
CA PRO A 99 10.57 14.78 19.61
C PRO A 99 9.77 13.49 19.85
N VAL A 100 10.39 12.50 20.48
CA VAL A 100 9.70 11.31 20.98
C VAL A 100 9.27 11.58 22.41
N LEU A 101 7.95 11.64 22.67
CA LEU A 101 7.43 12.03 23.98
C LEU A 101 7.64 10.95 25.04
N TRP A 102 7.38 9.70 24.69
CA TRP A 102 7.72 8.53 25.50
C TRP A 102 7.85 7.28 24.63
N VAL A 103 8.43 6.24 25.23
CA VAL A 103 8.64 4.92 24.63
C VAL A 103 7.98 3.89 25.54
N GLU A 104 7.02 3.14 25.00
CA GLU A 104 6.52 1.94 25.64
C GLU A 104 7.35 0.75 25.16
N GLY A 105 8.11 0.16 26.07
CA GLY A 105 8.94 -1.01 25.79
C GLY A 105 8.11 -2.28 25.74
N SER A 106 8.45 -3.19 24.83
CA SER A 106 8.07 -4.60 24.93
C SER A 106 9.18 -5.40 25.61
N SER A 107 8.82 -6.57 26.13
CA SER A 107 9.72 -7.48 26.82
C SER A 107 10.89 -8.01 25.96
N ASP A 108 10.85 -7.82 24.63
CA ASP A 108 11.88 -8.31 23.71
C ASP A 108 12.99 -7.29 23.36
N LEU A 109 12.97 -6.07 23.93
CA LEU A 109 13.98 -4.99 23.77
C LEU A 109 14.32 -4.57 22.33
N SER A 110 13.73 -5.19 21.31
CA SER A 110 14.02 -4.92 19.91
C SER A 110 13.56 -3.50 19.53
N ARG A 111 14.29 -2.82 18.63
CA ARG A 111 13.86 -1.49 18.14
C ARG A 111 12.48 -1.54 17.45
N GLN A 112 12.11 -2.70 16.90
CA GLN A 112 10.82 -2.96 16.25
C GLN A 112 9.69 -3.27 17.24
N GLY A 113 10.01 -3.71 18.46
CA GLY A 113 9.05 -4.00 19.52
C GLY A 113 8.67 -2.77 20.37
N ARG A 114 9.30 -1.62 20.15
CA ARG A 114 9.01 -0.38 20.89
C ARG A 114 7.84 0.36 20.24
N SER A 115 6.90 0.82 21.07
CA SER A 115 5.84 1.74 20.65
C SER A 115 6.24 3.16 21.05
N LEU A 116 6.23 4.09 20.10
CA LEU A 116 6.58 5.49 20.34
C LEU A 116 5.34 6.36 20.39
N ALA A 117 5.38 7.38 21.21
CA ALA A 117 4.39 8.45 21.22
C ALA A 117 4.90 9.64 20.42
N ILE A 118 4.29 9.89 19.27
CA ILE A 118 4.69 10.91 18.30
C ILE A 118 3.68 12.07 18.31
N PRO A 119 4.11 13.34 18.43
CA PRO A 119 3.21 14.47 18.33
C PRO A 119 2.56 14.55 16.93
N VAL A 120 1.28 14.92 16.91
CA VAL A 120 0.38 14.87 15.74
C VAL A 120 0.92 15.61 14.52
N GLU A 121 1.63 16.72 14.71
CA GLU A 121 2.16 17.58 13.65
C GLU A 121 3.31 16.97 12.86
N TYR A 122 4.01 15.99 13.45
CA TYR A 122 5.13 15.30 12.79
C TYR A 122 4.71 14.03 12.07
N VAL A 123 3.44 13.61 12.21
CA VAL A 123 2.94 12.37 11.61
C VAL A 123 2.50 12.61 10.16
N TYR A 124 3.17 11.95 9.22
CA TYR A 124 2.83 12.04 7.79
C TYR A 124 1.98 10.87 7.29
N GLY A 125 2.03 9.71 7.94
CA GLY A 125 1.29 8.55 7.46
C GLY A 125 0.91 7.57 8.55
N VAL A 126 -0.26 6.95 8.41
CA VAL A 126 -0.66 5.78 9.21
C VAL A 126 -1.04 4.64 8.28
N ILE A 127 -0.46 3.47 8.49
CA ILE A 127 -0.78 2.26 7.74
C ILE A 127 -1.27 1.19 8.70
N GLU A 128 -2.47 0.69 8.44
CA GLU A 128 -3.05 -0.41 9.19
C GLU A 128 -2.67 -1.74 8.52
N VAL A 129 -2.10 -2.68 9.28
CA VAL A 129 -1.60 -3.95 8.73
C VAL A 129 -2.49 -5.10 9.19
N LYS A 130 -2.86 -5.98 8.26
CA LYS A 130 -3.65 -7.18 8.57
C LYS A 130 -3.06 -8.39 7.86
N SER A 131 -3.22 -9.56 8.48
CA SER A 131 -2.66 -10.80 7.93
C SER A 131 -3.32 -11.21 6.61
N ALA A 132 -4.65 -11.18 6.53
CA ALA A 132 -5.39 -11.58 5.33
C ALA A 132 -6.44 -10.54 4.94
N PHE A 133 -6.73 -10.41 3.65
CA PHE A 133 -7.83 -9.61 3.11
C PHE A 133 -9.13 -10.44 3.08
N ASN A 134 -10.11 -10.05 3.89
CA ASN A 134 -11.46 -10.60 3.94
C ASN A 134 -12.38 -9.59 4.66
N ARG A 135 -13.69 -9.84 4.68
CA ARG A 135 -14.67 -8.94 5.32
C ARG A 135 -14.31 -8.55 6.75
N LYS A 136 -13.87 -9.51 7.56
CA LYS A 136 -13.57 -9.28 8.98
C LYS A 136 -12.36 -8.38 9.15
N SER A 137 -11.28 -8.63 8.42
CA SER A 137 -10.06 -7.83 8.50
C SER A 137 -10.21 -6.46 7.86
N SER A 138 -10.90 -6.35 6.72
CA SER A 138 -11.20 -5.06 6.07
C SER A 138 -12.00 -4.16 7.00
N LYS A 139 -13.08 -4.67 7.60
CA LYS A 139 -13.88 -3.93 8.58
C LYS A 139 -13.07 -3.48 9.79
N LYS A 140 -12.23 -4.38 10.33
CA LYS A 140 -11.32 -4.03 11.43
C LYS A 140 -10.36 -2.92 11.04
N ALA A 141 -9.78 -2.99 9.84
CA ALA A 141 -8.84 -1.99 9.38
C ALA A 141 -9.49 -0.61 9.22
N VAL A 142 -10.68 -0.56 8.60
CA VAL A 142 -11.46 0.68 8.51
C VAL A 142 -11.81 1.23 9.88
N ASN A 143 -12.29 0.40 10.81
CA ASN A 143 -12.63 0.83 12.16
C ASN A 143 -11.43 1.39 12.92
N GLN A 144 -10.25 0.78 12.73
CA GLN A 144 -9.02 1.26 13.35
C GLN A 144 -8.58 2.60 12.76
N LEU A 145 -8.54 2.73 11.42
CA LEU A 145 -8.23 3.98 10.74
C LEU A 145 -9.25 5.09 11.07
N ALA A 146 -10.52 4.75 11.27
CA ALA A 146 -11.55 5.71 11.64
C ALA A 146 -11.31 6.38 13.00
N LYS A 147 -10.46 5.81 13.87
CA LYS A 147 -10.04 6.44 15.12
C LYS A 147 -9.18 7.69 14.90
N LEU A 148 -8.66 7.91 13.69
CA LEU A 148 -7.93 9.13 13.31
C LEU A 148 -8.85 10.33 13.05
N LYS A 149 -10.17 10.12 12.89
CA LYS A 149 -11.13 11.18 12.52
C LYS A 149 -11.02 12.45 13.38
N PRO A 150 -10.89 12.39 14.73
CA PRO A 150 -10.75 13.60 15.54
C PRO A 150 -9.54 14.44 15.10
N LEU A 151 -8.42 13.78 14.81
CA LEU A 151 -7.16 14.38 14.37
C LEU A 151 -7.17 14.83 12.90
N MET A 152 -8.20 14.47 12.13
CA MET A 152 -8.33 14.79 10.70
C MET A 152 -9.31 15.93 10.42
N SER A 153 -10.05 16.38 11.44
CA SER A 153 -11.23 17.24 11.27
C SER A 153 -10.92 18.63 10.70
N ARG A 154 -9.67 19.09 10.84
CA ARG A 154 -9.19 20.35 10.26
C ARG A 154 -7.77 20.20 9.71
N VAL A 155 -7.39 21.10 8.81
CA VAL A 155 -6.00 21.35 8.43
C VAL A 155 -5.61 22.71 8.99
N GLU A 156 -4.58 22.74 9.83
CA GLU A 156 -4.09 23.97 10.46
C GLU A 156 -3.08 24.69 9.55
N PRO A 157 -3.05 26.04 9.58
CA PRO A 157 -2.00 26.81 8.93
C PRO A 157 -0.61 26.48 9.51
N ASP A 158 0.42 26.55 8.67
CA ASP A 158 1.79 26.18 9.04
C ASP A 158 2.35 27.02 10.20
N ASN A 159 1.94 28.29 10.31
CA ASN A 159 2.43 29.24 11.30
C ASN A 159 1.70 29.23 12.67
N GLN A 160 0.79 28.27 12.92
CA GLN A 160 0.17 28.15 14.24
C GLN A 160 1.13 27.51 15.26
N PRO A 161 1.26 28.10 16.47
CA PRO A 161 2.16 27.58 17.50
C PRO A 161 1.63 26.31 18.18
N VAL A 162 0.31 26.11 18.18
CA VAL A 162 -0.34 24.91 18.69
C VAL A 162 -0.82 24.10 17.49
N LYS A 163 -0.45 22.82 17.47
CA LYS A 163 -0.88 21.87 16.44
C LYS A 163 -1.76 20.80 17.07
N LEU A 164 -3.01 20.74 16.64
CA LEU A 164 -4.01 19.81 17.16
C LEU A 164 -4.34 18.69 16.17
N TYR A 165 -4.11 18.93 14.87
CA TYR A 165 -4.55 18.05 13.79
C TYR A 165 -3.39 17.56 12.94
N LEU A 166 -3.62 16.45 12.25
CA LEU A 166 -2.66 15.86 11.32
C LEU A 166 -2.36 16.84 10.18
N PRO A 167 -1.12 16.87 9.67
CA PRO A 167 -0.70 17.83 8.66
C PRO A 167 -1.47 17.67 7.35
N LYS A 168 -1.38 18.68 6.47
CA LYS A 168 -2.09 18.71 5.18
C LYS A 168 -1.75 17.53 4.29
N ASN A 169 -0.47 17.13 4.26
CA ASN A 169 0.05 16.02 3.47
C ASN A 169 -0.07 14.65 4.17
N PHE A 170 -0.80 14.57 5.29
CA PHE A 170 -1.09 13.30 5.94
C PHE A 170 -1.82 12.33 5.00
N PHE A 171 -1.43 11.05 5.02
CA PHE A 171 -2.15 9.97 4.36
C PHE A 171 -2.42 8.79 5.28
N CYS A 172 -3.40 7.96 4.94
CA CYS A 172 -3.55 6.64 5.54
C CYS A 172 -3.89 5.56 4.53
N ALA A 173 -3.54 4.32 4.85
CA ALA A 173 -3.77 3.17 3.97
C ALA A 173 -3.93 1.88 4.77
N ALA A 174 -4.37 0.82 4.11
CA ALA A 174 -4.37 -0.53 4.65
C ALA A 174 -3.44 -1.46 3.87
N VAL A 175 -2.71 -2.34 4.56
CA VAL A 175 -1.88 -3.38 3.96
C VAL A 175 -2.35 -4.73 4.46
N PHE A 176 -2.51 -5.67 3.53
CA PHE A 176 -2.86 -7.05 3.80
C PHE A 176 -1.74 -7.96 3.31
N PHE A 177 -1.31 -8.92 4.13
CA PHE A 177 -0.23 -9.82 3.71
C PHE A 177 -0.67 -10.82 2.64
N GLU A 178 -1.92 -11.29 2.70
CA GLU A 178 -2.43 -12.23 1.69
C GLU A 178 -3.91 -12.07 1.37
N LEU A 179 -4.31 -12.44 0.16
CA LEU A 179 -5.68 -12.80 -0.20
C LEU A 179 -5.72 -14.32 -0.41
N ARG A 180 -6.48 -15.03 0.41
CA ARG A 180 -6.57 -16.48 0.39
C ARG A 180 -7.58 -16.96 -0.64
N LYS A 181 -7.40 -18.16 -1.19
CA LYS A 181 -8.31 -18.75 -2.17
C LYS A 181 -9.73 -18.91 -1.62
N GLN A 182 -9.86 -19.29 -0.35
CA GLN A 182 -11.15 -19.40 0.34
C GLN A 182 -11.89 -18.06 0.48
N ASP A 183 -11.17 -16.94 0.44
CA ASP A 183 -11.72 -15.59 0.61
C ASP A 183 -11.93 -14.89 -0.76
N GLU A 184 -11.57 -15.52 -1.88
CA GLU A 184 -11.58 -14.95 -3.25
C GLU A 184 -12.93 -14.35 -3.69
N MET A 185 -14.03 -14.90 -3.17
CA MET A 185 -15.40 -14.50 -3.51
C MET A 185 -16.06 -13.63 -2.44
N ASP A 186 -15.36 -13.29 -1.35
CA ASP A 186 -15.89 -12.40 -0.30
C ASP A 186 -15.79 -10.93 -0.72
N PHE A 187 -16.50 -10.55 -1.79
CA PHE A 187 -16.50 -9.19 -2.34
C PHE A 187 -16.95 -8.12 -1.33
N VAL A 188 -17.65 -8.53 -0.27
CA VAL A 188 -18.00 -7.64 0.86
C VAL A 188 -16.75 -7.08 1.55
N ALA A 189 -15.59 -7.74 1.44
CA ALA A 189 -14.32 -7.19 1.89
C ALA A 189 -13.97 -5.85 1.23
N LEU A 190 -14.30 -5.69 -0.07
CA LEU A 190 -14.13 -4.44 -0.80
C LEU A 190 -15.16 -3.39 -0.36
N ASP A 191 -16.42 -3.83 -0.16
CA ASP A 191 -17.50 -2.98 0.34
C ASP A 191 -17.20 -2.41 1.74
N GLU A 192 -16.59 -3.21 2.63
CA GLU A 192 -16.17 -2.71 3.94
C GLU A 192 -15.04 -1.68 3.82
N LEU A 193 -14.09 -1.91 2.91
CA LEU A 193 -12.94 -1.01 2.73
C LEU A 193 -13.33 0.33 2.10
N VAL A 194 -14.36 0.39 1.24
CA VAL A 194 -14.82 1.64 0.61
C VAL A 194 -15.27 2.68 1.65
N GLU A 195 -15.65 2.26 2.85
CA GLU A 195 -16.01 3.17 3.95
C GLU A 195 -14.84 4.07 4.39
N ALA A 196 -13.59 3.62 4.21
CA ALA A 196 -12.41 4.41 4.55
C ALA A 196 -12.20 5.60 3.61
N THR A 197 -12.86 5.64 2.45
CA THR A 197 -12.83 6.81 1.52
C THR A 197 -13.40 8.09 2.13
N LYS A 198 -14.10 7.98 3.26
CA LYS A 198 -14.58 9.12 4.08
C LYS A 198 -13.47 9.76 4.91
N LEU A 199 -12.32 9.11 5.06
CA LEU A 199 -11.18 9.62 5.83
C LEU A 199 -10.32 10.52 4.95
N ARG A 200 -9.90 11.67 5.49
CA ARG A 200 -8.96 12.55 4.81
C ARG A 200 -7.63 11.83 4.60
N GLY A 201 -7.14 11.83 3.37
CA GLY A 201 -5.86 11.22 3.02
C GLY A 201 -5.89 9.69 2.90
N PHE A 202 -7.07 9.04 2.93
CA PHE A 202 -7.12 7.61 2.64
C PHE A 202 -6.75 7.33 1.19
N ASN A 203 -5.69 6.54 0.98
CA ASN A 203 -5.11 6.29 -0.33
C ASN A 203 -5.25 4.83 -0.79
N GLY A 204 -6.24 4.11 -0.23
CA GLY A 204 -6.54 2.73 -0.60
C GLY A 204 -5.72 1.71 0.18
N GLY A 205 -5.25 0.68 -0.50
CA GLY A 205 -4.49 -0.36 0.16
C GLY A 205 -3.76 -1.30 -0.78
N TYR A 206 -3.01 -2.23 -0.18
CA TYR A 206 -2.18 -3.18 -0.90
C TYR A 206 -2.30 -4.57 -0.30
N ILE A 207 -2.24 -5.58 -1.16
CA ILE A 207 -2.23 -6.99 -0.79
C ILE A 207 -0.89 -7.56 -1.25
N LEU A 208 -0.04 -8.02 -0.33
CA LEU A 208 1.31 -8.44 -0.70
C LEU A 208 1.29 -9.69 -1.60
N ARG A 209 0.39 -10.64 -1.37
CA ARG A 209 0.27 -11.87 -2.17
C ARG A 209 -1.19 -12.30 -2.38
N GLY A 210 -1.54 -12.73 -3.58
CA GLY A 210 -2.73 -13.55 -3.82
C GLY A 210 -2.37 -15.04 -3.75
N GLU A 211 -3.20 -15.87 -3.15
CA GLU A 211 -3.03 -17.34 -3.18
C GLU A 211 -3.42 -17.89 -4.57
N THR A 212 -2.52 -17.69 -5.54
CA THR A 212 -2.63 -18.16 -6.92
C THR A 212 -1.49 -19.11 -7.27
N LEU A 213 -1.50 -19.66 -8.48
CA LEU A 213 -0.38 -20.46 -9.03
C LEU A 213 0.88 -19.60 -9.28
N GLU A 214 0.74 -18.29 -9.40
CA GLU A 214 1.81 -17.34 -9.71
C GLU A 214 2.08 -16.42 -8.53
N ASN A 215 3.23 -16.60 -7.88
CA ASN A 215 3.53 -15.99 -6.58
C ASN A 215 4.14 -14.59 -6.65
N LEU A 216 4.25 -14.00 -7.85
CA LEU A 216 5.00 -12.76 -8.08
C LEU A 216 4.17 -11.49 -8.06
N GLU A 217 2.85 -11.59 -8.00
CA GLU A 217 1.96 -10.42 -8.07
C GLU A 217 1.54 -9.91 -6.70
N SER A 218 1.29 -8.61 -6.63
CA SER A 218 0.67 -7.95 -5.50
C SER A 218 -0.62 -7.25 -5.92
N GLY A 219 -1.61 -7.26 -5.03
CA GLY A 219 -2.90 -6.62 -5.27
C GLY A 219 -2.83 -5.14 -4.92
N LYS A 220 -3.34 -4.27 -5.80
CA LYS A 220 -3.52 -2.84 -5.53
C LYS A 220 -5.00 -2.53 -5.39
N LEU A 221 -5.37 -1.92 -4.26
CA LEU A 221 -6.72 -1.46 -3.92
C LEU A 221 -6.80 0.04 -4.22
N THR A 222 -7.16 0.39 -5.45
CA THR A 222 -7.19 1.76 -5.96
C THR A 222 -8.56 2.40 -5.77
N LEU A 223 -8.60 3.67 -5.35
CA LEU A 223 -9.83 4.46 -5.33
C LEU A 223 -10.16 4.96 -6.73
N ILE A 224 -11.39 4.72 -7.18
CA ILE A 224 -11.90 5.21 -8.46
C ILE A 224 -13.10 6.12 -8.19
N GLU A 225 -13.13 7.26 -8.87
CA GLU A 225 -14.29 8.16 -8.90
C GLU A 225 -15.10 7.92 -10.18
N GLU A 226 -16.42 7.77 -10.04
CA GLU A 226 -17.35 7.59 -11.14
C GLU A 226 -18.55 8.53 -11.01
N LYS A 227 -19.20 8.84 -12.13
CA LYS A 227 -20.42 9.67 -12.17
C LYS A 227 -21.69 8.84 -11.98
N GLU A 228 -21.61 7.54 -12.20
CA GLU A 228 -22.76 6.65 -12.22
C GLU A 228 -22.64 5.56 -11.16
N ASN A 229 -23.80 5.08 -10.71
CA ASN A 229 -23.90 3.95 -9.80
C ASN A 229 -23.78 2.64 -10.60
N THR A 230 -22.55 2.26 -10.94
CA THR A 230 -22.27 1.04 -11.68
C THR A 230 -22.38 -0.20 -10.78
N VAL A 231 -23.09 -1.24 -11.24
CA VAL A 231 -23.15 -2.51 -10.50
C VAL A 231 -21.87 -3.30 -10.77
N PRO A 232 -21.15 -3.77 -9.74
CA PRO A 232 -19.96 -4.59 -9.93
C PRO A 232 -20.27 -5.93 -10.63
N ASP A 233 -19.51 -6.28 -11.66
CA ASP A 233 -19.52 -7.61 -12.31
C ASP A 233 -18.27 -8.41 -11.90
N ASN A 234 -18.22 -8.78 -10.61
CA ASN A 234 -17.04 -9.42 -10.04
C ASN A 234 -17.06 -10.94 -10.28
N LYS A 235 -15.94 -11.46 -10.80
CA LYS A 235 -15.73 -12.91 -10.97
C LYS A 235 -14.76 -13.52 -9.96
N SER A 236 -13.73 -12.78 -9.56
CA SER A 236 -12.72 -13.25 -8.61
C SER A 236 -11.87 -12.09 -8.11
N MET A 237 -11.71 -11.95 -6.79
CA MET A 237 -10.79 -10.96 -6.23
C MET A 237 -9.31 -11.28 -6.50
N LEU A 238 -8.95 -12.53 -6.83
CA LEU A 238 -7.58 -12.91 -7.20
C LEU A 238 -7.23 -12.51 -8.64
N PHE A 239 -8.20 -12.01 -9.41
CA PHE A 239 -7.99 -11.48 -10.74
C PHE A 239 -8.31 -9.98 -10.78
N TRP A 240 -9.60 -9.67 -10.67
CA TRP A 240 -10.12 -8.32 -10.76
C TRP A 240 -11.46 -8.25 -10.05
N ALA A 241 -11.64 -7.24 -9.21
CA ALA A 241 -12.91 -6.97 -8.58
C ALA A 241 -13.05 -5.49 -8.20
N THR A 242 -14.30 -5.04 -8.09
CA THR A 242 -14.65 -3.71 -7.60
C THR A 242 -15.62 -3.77 -6.44
N SER A 243 -15.52 -2.84 -5.48
CA SER A 243 -16.55 -2.65 -4.47
C SER A 243 -17.84 -2.13 -5.11
N LYS A 244 -18.96 -2.24 -4.40
CA LYS A 244 -20.13 -1.42 -4.70
C LYS A 244 -19.72 0.06 -4.64
N PRO A 245 -20.20 0.88 -5.58
CA PRO A 245 -19.98 2.32 -5.54
C PRO A 245 -20.69 2.91 -4.32
N LYS A 246 -20.02 3.85 -3.67
CA LYS A 246 -20.54 4.61 -2.53
C LYS A 246 -20.63 6.08 -2.89
N GLN A 247 -21.81 6.65 -2.73
CA GLN A 247 -22.03 8.07 -3.00
C GLN A 247 -21.14 8.94 -2.12
N PHE A 248 -20.50 9.93 -2.75
CA PHE A 248 -19.62 10.89 -2.11
C PHE A 248 -19.87 12.28 -2.72
N GLY A 249 -20.57 13.15 -1.99
CA GLY A 249 -21.01 14.45 -2.50
C GLY A 249 -22.14 14.35 -3.54
N ASP A 250 -22.37 15.45 -4.26
CA ASP A 250 -23.45 15.55 -5.25
C ASP A 250 -23.04 14.82 -6.55
N ASN A 251 -23.81 13.79 -6.92
CA ASN A 251 -23.67 13.03 -8.17
C ASN A 251 -22.27 12.44 -8.46
N LYS A 252 -21.52 12.09 -7.41
CA LYS A 252 -20.25 11.37 -7.53
C LYS A 252 -20.26 10.13 -6.67
N PHE A 253 -19.65 9.08 -7.19
CA PHE A 253 -19.49 7.80 -6.52
C PHE A 253 -18.01 7.48 -6.40
N LYS A 254 -17.64 6.85 -5.29
CA LYS A 254 -16.32 6.26 -5.08
C LYS A 254 -16.44 4.75 -4.99
N LYS A 255 -15.53 4.03 -5.62
CA LYS A 255 -15.38 2.58 -5.45
C LYS A 255 -13.91 2.23 -5.24
N ILE A 256 -13.68 1.02 -4.73
CA ILE A 256 -12.34 0.43 -4.68
C ILE A 256 -12.24 -0.60 -5.80
N MET A 257 -11.18 -0.53 -6.59
CA MET A 257 -10.80 -1.55 -7.56
C MET A 257 -9.60 -2.33 -7.03
N LEU A 258 -9.71 -3.65 -7.05
CA LEU A 258 -8.64 -4.59 -6.80
C LEU A 258 -8.21 -5.23 -8.11
N HIS A 259 -6.92 -5.21 -8.38
CA HIS A 259 -6.29 -6.00 -9.43
C HIS A 259 -4.85 -6.33 -9.03
N PHE A 260 -4.27 -7.35 -9.66
CA PHE A 260 -2.95 -7.88 -9.36
C PHE A 260 -1.96 -7.56 -10.49
N SER A 261 -0.72 -7.27 -10.13
CA SER A 261 0.41 -7.05 -11.04
C SER A 261 1.72 -7.24 -10.29
N GLU A 262 2.78 -7.62 -11.00
CA GLU A 262 4.14 -7.68 -10.45
C GLU A 262 4.68 -6.27 -10.09
N THR A 263 4.21 -5.22 -10.75
CA THR A 263 4.67 -3.83 -10.53
C THR A 263 4.08 -3.19 -9.26
N HIS A 264 2.95 -3.71 -8.76
CA HIS A 264 2.19 -3.02 -7.72
C HIS A 264 2.94 -2.87 -6.40
N PHE A 265 3.84 -3.80 -6.05
CA PHE A 265 4.60 -3.68 -4.81
C PHE A 265 5.67 -2.59 -4.88
N SER A 266 6.34 -2.43 -6.02
CA SER A 266 7.25 -1.31 -6.25
C SER A 266 6.50 0.02 -6.37
N GLU A 267 5.36 0.05 -7.06
CA GLU A 267 4.51 1.24 -7.14
C GLU A 267 4.10 1.70 -5.75
N PHE A 268 3.64 0.77 -4.90
CA PHE A 268 3.29 1.06 -3.51
C PHE A 268 4.42 1.79 -2.78
N ALA A 269 5.64 1.27 -2.90
CA ALA A 269 6.81 1.81 -2.22
C ALA A 269 7.07 3.26 -2.65
N PHE A 270 7.06 3.53 -3.95
CA PHE A 270 7.27 4.87 -4.48
C PHE A 270 6.07 5.81 -4.25
N ASP A 271 4.84 5.29 -4.26
CA ASP A 271 3.63 6.03 -3.92
C ASP A 271 3.70 6.55 -2.48
N ILE A 272 4.24 5.75 -1.54
CA ILE A 272 4.50 6.24 -0.17
C ILE A 272 5.47 7.42 -0.19
N ILE A 273 6.60 7.33 -0.90
CA ILE A 273 7.56 8.44 -0.96
C ILE A 273 6.91 9.69 -1.56
N ALA A 274 6.13 9.54 -2.63
CA ALA A 274 5.43 10.66 -3.26
C ALA A 274 4.38 11.28 -2.33
N MET A 275 3.65 10.48 -1.56
CA MET A 275 2.70 10.97 -0.54
C MET A 275 3.42 11.76 0.55
N LEU A 276 4.52 11.21 1.09
CA LEU A 276 5.32 11.85 2.12
C LEU A 276 5.91 13.20 1.65
N LYS A 277 6.21 13.34 0.36
CA LYS A 277 6.69 14.58 -0.27
C LYS A 277 5.57 15.51 -0.71
N GLY A 278 4.31 15.08 -0.66
CA GLY A 278 3.17 15.83 -1.19
C GLY A 278 3.13 15.94 -2.72
N SER A 279 3.85 15.07 -3.44
CA SER A 279 3.92 15.04 -4.91
C SER A 279 3.11 13.91 -5.54
N TYR A 280 2.39 13.12 -4.75
CA TYR A 280 1.61 11.98 -5.24
C TYR A 280 0.47 12.41 -6.15
N ASN A 281 0.33 11.70 -7.28
CA ASN A 281 -0.80 11.81 -8.18
C ASN A 281 -1.31 10.40 -8.49
N PRO A 282 -2.58 10.07 -8.17
CA PRO A 282 -3.11 8.71 -8.33
C PRO A 282 -3.20 8.24 -9.79
N TYR A 283 -3.03 9.13 -10.76
CA TYR A 283 -3.09 8.82 -12.19
C TYR A 283 -1.71 8.80 -12.87
N ILE A 284 -0.63 8.97 -12.11
CA ILE A 284 0.74 9.01 -12.63
C ILE A 284 1.63 8.09 -11.79
N LEU A 285 2.48 7.29 -12.44
CA LEU A 285 3.47 6.48 -11.76
C LEU A 285 4.43 7.36 -10.94
N SER A 286 4.56 7.08 -9.64
CA SER A 286 5.44 7.82 -8.74
C SER A 286 6.93 7.63 -9.05
N SER A 287 7.30 6.52 -9.69
CA SER A 287 8.66 6.26 -10.16
C SER A 287 8.71 5.14 -11.19
N LEU A 288 9.71 5.20 -12.05
CA LEU A 288 10.06 4.13 -12.99
C LEU A 288 11.17 3.22 -12.47
N TYR A 289 11.81 3.53 -11.33
CA TYR A 289 12.95 2.77 -10.78
C TYR A 289 12.58 1.37 -10.28
N GLY A 290 11.30 1.06 -10.12
CA GLY A 290 10.82 -0.29 -9.82
C GLY A 290 9.87 -0.83 -10.88
N PHE A 291 9.73 -0.16 -12.02
CA PHE A 291 8.76 -0.54 -13.04
C PHE A 291 9.32 -1.66 -13.91
N GLY A 292 8.67 -2.82 -13.88
CA GLY A 292 9.04 -3.98 -14.67
C GLY A 292 8.19 -5.20 -14.32
N THR A 293 8.16 -6.16 -15.24
CA THR A 293 7.55 -7.48 -15.03
C THR A 293 8.43 -8.56 -15.66
N THR A 294 8.18 -9.80 -15.27
CA THR A 294 8.79 -10.99 -15.87
C THR A 294 8.53 -11.05 -17.37
N GLN A 295 7.33 -10.67 -17.83
CA GLN A 295 7.03 -10.62 -19.28
C GLN A 295 7.91 -9.58 -19.98
N PHE A 296 8.08 -8.39 -19.39
CA PHE A 296 8.91 -7.33 -19.95
C PHE A 296 10.38 -7.75 -20.03
N GLU A 297 10.90 -8.47 -19.02
CA GLU A 297 12.25 -9.04 -19.07
C GLU A 297 12.41 -10.06 -20.20
N ASN A 298 11.37 -10.85 -20.45
CA ASN A 298 11.33 -11.83 -21.53
C ASN A 298 11.03 -11.21 -22.91
N GLY A 299 11.00 -9.87 -23.03
CA GLY A 299 10.78 -9.16 -24.29
C GLY A 299 9.32 -9.06 -24.73
N SER A 300 8.35 -9.43 -23.89
CA SER A 300 6.93 -9.26 -24.17
C SER A 300 6.39 -8.02 -23.47
N SER A 301 5.65 -7.16 -24.18
CA SER A 301 5.01 -5.98 -23.60
C SER A 301 3.59 -6.26 -23.06
N MET A 302 3.16 -7.52 -23.03
CA MET A 302 1.82 -7.92 -22.66
C MET A 302 1.84 -8.88 -21.48
N ASP A 303 0.88 -8.72 -20.58
CA ASP A 303 0.56 -9.76 -19.62
C ASP A 303 -0.35 -10.81 -20.29
N ILE A 304 0.22 -11.97 -20.58
CA ILE A 304 -0.37 -13.01 -21.43
C ILE A 304 -1.24 -13.98 -20.65
N LYS A 305 -1.23 -13.89 -19.32
CA LYS A 305 -1.89 -14.80 -18.38
C LYS A 305 -3.39 -14.94 -18.62
N TYR A 306 -4.01 -13.89 -19.16
CA TYR A 306 -5.46 -13.80 -19.35
C TYR A 306 -5.89 -13.80 -20.82
N PHE A 307 -4.93 -13.95 -21.74
CA PHE A 307 -5.23 -13.99 -23.17
C PHE A 307 -5.48 -15.41 -23.65
N ASN A 308 -6.42 -15.53 -24.59
CA ASN A 308 -6.45 -16.69 -25.45
C ASN A 308 -5.11 -16.75 -26.23
N PRO A 309 -4.40 -17.90 -26.25
CA PRO A 309 -3.11 -18.02 -26.94
C PRO A 309 -3.10 -17.50 -28.39
N GLU A 310 -4.22 -17.63 -29.10
CA GLU A 310 -4.37 -17.12 -30.47
C GLU A 310 -4.42 -15.59 -30.56
N ASP A 311 -5.08 -14.93 -29.61
CA ASP A 311 -5.15 -13.47 -29.55
C ASP A 311 -3.79 -12.86 -29.18
N HIS A 312 -3.06 -13.53 -28.28
CA HIS A 312 -1.71 -13.14 -27.90
C HIS A 312 -0.74 -13.25 -29.09
N LYS A 313 -0.79 -14.36 -29.84
CA LYS A 313 0.03 -14.54 -31.04
C LYS A 313 -0.20 -13.42 -32.06
N LYS A 314 -1.47 -13.09 -32.33
CA LYS A 314 -1.85 -12.04 -33.28
C LYS A 314 -1.37 -10.65 -32.85
N PHE A 315 -1.41 -10.36 -31.55
CA PHE A 315 -0.89 -9.09 -31.03
C PHE A 315 0.62 -8.96 -31.20
N ASN A 316 1.39 -10.01 -30.87
CA ASN A 316 2.86 -9.96 -31.02
C ASN A 316 3.27 -9.75 -32.47
N GLU A 317 2.62 -10.42 -33.42
CA GLU A 317 2.85 -10.21 -34.85
C GLU A 317 2.57 -8.77 -35.31
N GLN A 318 1.65 -8.06 -34.64
CA GLN A 318 1.35 -6.65 -34.91
C GLN A 318 2.36 -5.71 -34.26
N ASN A 319 2.78 -6.01 -33.03
CA ASN A 319 3.71 -5.20 -32.27
C ASN A 319 5.13 -5.27 -32.85
N ASP A 320 5.57 -6.46 -33.25
CA ASP A 320 6.85 -6.66 -33.95
C ASP A 320 6.90 -5.85 -35.25
N LYS A 321 5.79 -5.81 -36.01
CA LYS A 321 5.69 -4.95 -37.20
C LYS A 321 5.81 -3.47 -36.85
N PHE A 322 5.18 -3.03 -35.78
CA PHE A 322 5.24 -1.63 -35.33
C PHE A 322 6.64 -1.21 -34.91
N PHE A 323 7.31 -2.00 -34.06
CA PHE A 323 8.68 -1.70 -33.61
C PHE A 323 9.73 -1.86 -34.68
N ASN A 324 9.57 -2.82 -35.61
CA ASN A 324 10.47 -2.94 -36.75
C ASN A 324 10.36 -1.73 -37.69
N ASN A 325 9.16 -1.17 -37.87
CA ASN A 325 8.96 0.04 -38.67
C ASN A 325 9.57 1.28 -38.02
N LEU A 326 9.56 1.38 -36.69
CA LEU A 326 10.19 2.48 -35.94
C LEU A 326 11.72 2.46 -35.95
N ASN A 327 12.33 1.30 -36.20
CA ASN A 327 13.79 1.15 -36.29
C ASN A 327 14.31 1.22 -37.75
N SER A 328 13.41 1.38 -38.73
CA SER A 328 13.72 1.52 -40.16
C SER A 328 13.62 2.96 -40.68
N GLU A 329 13.29 3.92 -39.81
CA GLU A 329 13.45 5.37 -40.01
C GLU A 329 14.61 5.88 -39.16
#